data_AF-A0A5X3YTN4-F1
#
_entry.id   AF-A0A5X3YTN4-F1
#
_cell.length_a   1.000
_cell.length_b   1.000
_cell.length_c   1.000
_cell.angle_alpha   90.00
_cell.angle_beta   90.00
_cell.angle_gamma   90.00
#
_symmetry.space_group_name_H-M   'P 1'
#
loop_
_entity.id
_entity.type
_entity.pdbx_description
1 polymer ?
#
loop_
_entity_poly.entity_id
_entity_poly.type
_entity_poly.pdbx_seq_one_letter_code
_entity_poly.pdbx_strand_id
1 'polypeptide(L)'
;PGVATVIAPRGRGKSALAGQFISRMAGTAIVTAPAKTATDILAAFAGERFCFMAPDALLASGARADWLVVDEAAAIPTPLLLQLVSRFPRILLTTTVQGYEGTGRGFLLKFCARFPQLHRFTLRQPVRWAPECPLENIVSEALIFDDEAFAQAPHGAIEISAFYQQAWVNTPALPRAVYQLLSGAHYRTSPLDLRRMMDAPGQHFLQATANNRVAGALWLVEEGG
;
A
#
# COMPACT_ATOMS: atom_id res chain seq x y z
N PRO A 1 0.47 -21.18 14.48
CA PRO A 1 1.23 -20.25 13.61
C PRO A 1 0.26 -19.44 12.76
N GLY A 2 0.49 -18.15 12.56
CA GLY A 2 -0.51 -17.33 11.87
C GLY A 2 0.04 -15.99 11.42
N VAL A 3 -0.44 -15.52 10.27
CA VAL A 3 -0.17 -14.18 9.75
C VAL A 3 -1.44 -13.37 9.90
N ALA A 4 -1.34 -12.24 10.59
CA ALA A 4 -2.35 -11.21 10.64
C ALA A 4 -1.85 -9.98 9.88
N THR A 5 -2.73 -9.31 9.14
CA THR A 5 -2.42 -8.03 8.50
C THR A 5 -3.45 -6.98 8.89
N VAL A 6 -2.97 -5.82 9.31
CA VAL A 6 -3.77 -4.63 9.61
C VAL A 6 -3.51 -3.61 8.53
N ILE A 7 -4.56 -3.25 7.82
CA ILE A 7 -4.51 -2.37 6.66
C ILE A 7 -5.31 -1.12 6.98
N ALA A 8 -4.76 0.05 6.70
CA ALA A 8 -5.53 1.28 6.88
C ALA A 8 -4.87 2.44 6.14
N PRO A 9 -5.62 3.50 5.81
CA PRO A 9 -4.99 4.75 5.40
C PRO A 9 -4.15 5.38 6.52
N ARG A 10 -3.42 6.45 6.19
CA ARG A 10 -2.54 7.14 7.14
C ARG A 10 -3.36 7.77 8.28
N GLY A 11 -2.86 7.77 9.51
CA GLY A 11 -3.57 8.44 10.62
C GLY A 11 -4.77 7.66 11.19
N ARG A 12 -4.90 6.36 10.88
CA ARG A 12 -5.92 5.45 11.46
C ARG A 12 -5.42 4.66 12.67
N GLY A 13 -4.20 4.94 13.15
CA GLY A 13 -3.67 4.36 14.39
C GLY A 13 -2.99 2.98 14.25
N LYS A 14 -2.54 2.56 13.07
CA LYS A 14 -1.87 1.26 12.85
C LYS A 14 -0.67 1.03 13.79
N SER A 15 0.30 1.95 13.81
CA SER A 15 1.50 1.84 14.66
C SER A 15 1.15 1.88 16.15
N ALA A 16 0.12 2.66 16.54
CA ALA A 16 -0.38 2.69 17.91
C ALA A 16 -1.01 1.34 18.31
N LEU A 17 -1.83 0.74 17.45
CA LEU A 17 -2.37 -0.60 17.64
C LEU A 17 -1.26 -1.63 17.80
N ALA A 18 -0.27 -1.62 16.89
CA ALA A 18 0.86 -2.54 16.94
C ALA A 18 1.68 -2.39 18.24
N GLY A 19 1.92 -1.16 18.70
CA GLY A 19 2.59 -0.91 19.97
C GLY A 19 1.78 -1.38 21.18
N GLN A 20 0.47 -1.08 21.21
CA GLN A 20 -0.43 -1.56 22.27
C GLN A 20 -0.55 -3.09 22.29
N PHE A 21 -0.49 -3.72 21.12
CA PHE A 21 -0.45 -5.16 21.01
C PHE A 21 0.81 -5.73 21.67
N ILE A 22 1.99 -5.17 21.37
CA ILE A 22 3.27 -5.57 21.97
C ILE A 22 3.27 -5.38 23.49
N SER A 23 2.73 -4.26 23.99
CA SER A 23 2.74 -4.00 25.43
C SER A 23 1.83 -4.98 26.21
N ARG A 24 0.75 -5.47 25.59
CA ARG A 24 -0.26 -6.32 26.25
C ARG A 24 -0.11 -7.82 25.98
N MET A 25 0.59 -8.23 24.93
CA MET A 25 0.73 -9.66 24.59
C MET A 25 1.56 -10.43 25.63
N ALA A 26 1.37 -11.74 25.72
CA ALA A 26 2.30 -12.62 26.45
C ALA A 26 3.48 -13.01 25.54
N GLY A 27 4.69 -13.09 26.10
CA GLY A 27 5.90 -13.51 25.37
C GLY A 27 6.74 -12.35 24.79
N THR A 28 7.51 -12.65 23.75
CA THR A 28 8.50 -11.73 23.15
C THR A 28 8.11 -11.29 21.75
N ALA A 29 8.39 -10.03 21.40
CA ALA A 29 8.15 -9.51 20.06
C ALA A 29 9.42 -8.86 19.52
N ILE A 30 9.66 -9.06 18.22
CA ILE A 30 10.64 -8.27 17.46
C ILE A 30 9.86 -7.42 16.47
N VAL A 31 10.23 -6.14 16.39
CA VAL A 31 9.70 -5.17 15.45
C VAL A 31 10.69 -4.98 14.32
N THR A 32 10.21 -4.95 13.09
CA THR A 32 10.98 -4.56 11.92
C THR A 32 10.17 -3.62 11.04
N ALA A 33 10.85 -2.76 10.30
CA ALA A 33 10.23 -1.76 9.43
C ALA A 33 11.28 -1.30 8.39
N PRO A 34 10.88 -0.63 7.29
CA PRO A 34 11.81 -0.11 6.29
C PRO A 34 12.88 0.84 6.88
N ALA A 35 12.50 1.63 7.89
CA ALA A 35 13.39 2.52 8.61
C ALA A 35 13.01 2.58 10.09
N LYS A 36 14.00 2.68 10.98
CA LYS A 36 13.78 2.77 12.43
C LYS A 36 12.95 3.99 12.80
N THR A 37 13.19 5.13 12.16
CA THR A 37 12.46 6.39 12.40
C THR A 37 10.97 6.30 12.12
N ALA A 38 10.52 5.34 11.30
CA ALA A 38 9.10 5.12 11.05
C ALA A 38 8.38 4.48 12.27
N THR A 39 9.13 3.98 13.25
CA THR A 39 8.59 3.20 14.37
C THR A 39 8.40 4.00 15.67
N ASP A 40 8.64 5.31 15.68
CA ASP A 40 8.60 6.13 16.91
C ASP A 40 7.26 6.02 17.65
N ILE A 41 6.14 6.07 16.92
CA ILE A 41 4.80 5.90 17.52
C ILE A 41 4.63 4.49 18.07
N LEU A 42 5.05 3.47 17.32
CA LEU A 42 4.96 2.08 17.75
C LEU A 42 5.77 1.85 19.03
N ALA A 43 7.00 2.36 19.06
CA ALA A 43 7.90 2.32 20.21
C ALA A 43 7.28 2.99 21.44
N ALA A 44 6.69 4.17 21.28
CA ALA A 44 6.04 4.89 22.37
C ALA A 44 4.89 4.08 23.01
N PHE A 45 4.08 3.38 22.21
CA PHE A 45 2.98 2.54 22.72
C PHE A 45 3.43 1.16 23.22
N ALA A 46 4.55 0.63 22.72
CA ALA A 46 5.13 -0.64 23.15
C ALA A 46 5.94 -0.51 24.45
N GLY A 47 6.48 0.68 24.74
CA GLY A 47 7.29 0.95 25.92
C GLY A 47 8.57 0.12 25.96
N GLU A 48 8.94 -0.38 27.14
CA GLU A 48 10.17 -1.17 27.36
C GLU A 48 10.20 -2.49 26.58
N ARG A 49 9.05 -2.95 26.07
CA ARG A 49 8.94 -4.19 25.29
C ARG A 49 9.24 -3.99 23.80
N PHE A 50 9.54 -2.77 23.39
CA PHE A 50 9.92 -2.45 22.03
C PHE A 50 11.34 -2.98 21.73
N CYS A 51 11.45 -3.93 20.80
CA CYS A 51 12.72 -4.45 20.32
C CYS A 51 12.79 -4.32 18.79
N PHE A 52 13.55 -3.36 18.28
CA PHE A 52 13.67 -3.13 16.83
C PHE A 52 14.89 -3.81 16.24
N MET A 53 14.71 -4.42 15.06
CA MET A 53 15.80 -4.85 14.19
C MET A 53 15.46 -4.57 12.72
N ALA A 54 16.41 -3.99 11.98
CA ALA A 54 16.23 -3.75 10.54
C ALA A 54 16.04 -5.08 9.79
N PRO A 55 15.30 -5.10 8.66
CA PRO A 55 14.93 -6.34 7.97
C PRO A 55 16.13 -7.24 7.61
N ASP A 56 17.17 -6.66 7.03
CA ASP A 56 18.37 -7.39 6.60
C ASP A 56 19.17 -7.93 7.80
N ALA A 57 19.33 -7.10 8.84
CA ALA A 57 19.99 -7.50 10.08
C ALA A 57 19.21 -8.61 10.80
N LEU A 58 17.88 -8.55 10.80
CA LEU A 58 17.01 -9.56 11.39
C LEU A 58 17.16 -10.89 10.66
N LEU A 59 17.15 -10.86 9.33
CA LEU A 59 17.34 -12.06 8.52
C LEU A 59 18.71 -12.70 8.77
N ALA A 60 19.78 -11.90 8.84
CA ALA A 60 21.14 -12.37 9.11
C ALA A 60 21.39 -12.83 10.56
N SER A 61 20.54 -12.41 11.51
CA SER A 61 20.70 -12.75 12.93
C SER A 61 20.23 -14.16 13.27
N GLY A 62 20.54 -14.62 14.49
CA GLY A 62 19.92 -15.81 15.13
C GLY A 62 18.73 -15.49 16.04
N ALA A 63 18.23 -14.25 16.05
CA ALA A 63 17.17 -13.79 16.95
C ALA A 63 15.87 -14.60 16.82
N ARG A 64 15.24 -14.90 17.96
CA ARG A 64 13.96 -15.60 18.03
C ARG A 64 12.99 -14.79 18.88
N ALA A 65 11.72 -14.84 18.50
CA ALA A 65 10.64 -14.20 19.24
C ALA A 65 9.34 -14.96 19.02
N ASP A 66 8.41 -14.78 19.95
CA ASP A 66 7.05 -15.31 19.85
C ASP A 66 6.23 -14.63 18.74
N TRP A 67 6.55 -13.38 18.44
CA TRP A 67 5.92 -12.55 17.43
C TRP A 67 6.94 -11.75 16.62
N LEU A 68 6.69 -11.69 15.31
CA LEU A 68 7.27 -10.69 14.42
C LEU A 68 6.23 -9.62 14.13
N VAL A 69 6.54 -8.36 14.41
CA VAL A 69 5.71 -7.21 14.04
C VAL A 69 6.42 -6.44 12.93
N VAL A 70 5.79 -6.32 11.78
CA VAL A 70 6.34 -5.62 10.62
C VAL A 70 5.53 -4.35 10.39
N ASP A 71 6.10 -3.18 10.68
CA ASP A 71 5.45 -1.90 10.39
C ASP A 71 5.75 -1.49 8.94
N GLU A 72 4.73 -1.04 8.20
CA GLU A 72 4.82 -0.73 6.77
C GLU A 72 5.41 -1.86 5.91
N ALA A 73 4.85 -3.06 6.07
CA ALA A 73 5.32 -4.27 5.39
C ALA A 73 5.36 -4.15 3.86
N ALA A 74 4.45 -3.37 3.26
CA ALA A 74 4.41 -3.14 1.82
C ALA A 74 5.58 -2.30 1.29
N ALA A 75 6.40 -1.69 2.14
CA ALA A 75 7.63 -1.02 1.74
C ALA A 75 8.87 -1.93 1.82
N ILE A 76 8.76 -3.16 2.35
CA ILE A 76 9.85 -4.13 2.43
C ILE A 76 9.81 -5.07 1.21
N PRO A 77 10.92 -5.29 0.48
CA PRO A 77 10.94 -6.19 -0.67
C PRO A 77 10.27 -7.55 -0.39
N THR A 78 9.35 -7.95 -1.28
CA THR A 78 8.56 -9.18 -1.12
C THR A 78 9.41 -10.44 -0.83
N PRO A 79 10.52 -10.71 -1.53
CA PRO A 79 11.35 -11.88 -1.22
C PRO A 79 11.89 -11.88 0.21
N LEU A 80 12.38 -10.73 0.68
CA LEU A 80 12.90 -10.55 2.03
C LEU A 80 11.80 -10.75 3.08
N LEU A 81 10.62 -10.16 2.84
CA LEU A 81 9.50 -10.30 3.75
C LEU A 81 9.01 -11.76 3.86
N LEU A 82 8.98 -12.51 2.74
CA LEU A 82 8.61 -13.93 2.77
C LEU A 82 9.56 -14.76 3.64
N GLN A 83 10.87 -14.50 3.54
CA GLN A 83 11.87 -15.17 4.37
C GLN A 83 11.66 -14.84 5.85
N LEU A 84 11.43 -13.57 6.19
CA LEU A 84 11.14 -13.16 7.56
C LEU A 84 9.87 -13.81 8.10
N VAL A 85 8.77 -13.80 7.34
CA VAL A 85 7.49 -14.40 7.77
C VAL A 85 7.62 -15.91 8.00
N SER A 86 8.44 -16.61 7.22
CA SER A 86 8.65 -18.06 7.41
C SER A 86 9.41 -18.42 8.70
N ARG A 87 10.13 -17.47 9.30
CA ARG A 87 11.03 -17.71 10.43
C ARG A 87 10.34 -17.62 11.80
N PHE A 88 9.21 -16.92 11.89
CA PHE A 88 8.54 -16.65 13.15
C PHE A 88 7.19 -17.40 13.21
N PRO A 89 6.77 -17.84 14.40
CA PRO A 89 5.52 -18.59 14.53
C PRO A 89 4.29 -17.70 14.35
N ARG A 90 4.35 -16.41 14.72
CA ARG A 90 3.22 -15.48 14.65
C ARG A 90 3.68 -14.15 14.11
N ILE A 91 2.89 -13.57 13.20
CA ILE A 91 3.26 -12.39 12.46
C ILE A 91 2.11 -11.39 12.48
N LEU A 92 2.42 -10.14 12.82
CA LEU A 92 1.54 -8.99 12.64
C LEU A 92 2.16 -8.06 11.60
N LEU A 93 1.50 -7.91 10.46
CA LEU A 93 1.88 -6.98 9.41
C LEU A 93 1.00 -5.74 9.52
N THR A 94 1.57 -4.56 9.47
CA THR A 94 0.81 -3.33 9.24
C THR A 94 1.17 -2.79 7.86
N THR A 95 0.23 -2.14 7.20
CA THR A 95 0.53 -1.44 5.94
C THR A 95 -0.41 -0.27 5.70
N THR A 96 0.15 0.83 5.21
CA THR A 96 -0.62 1.96 4.70
C THR A 96 -1.14 1.66 3.29
N VAL A 97 -2.46 1.73 3.14
CA VAL A 97 -3.16 1.82 1.84
C VAL A 97 -3.62 3.25 1.59
N GLN A 98 -4.00 3.60 0.37
CA GLN A 98 -4.72 4.84 0.05
C GLN A 98 -4.05 6.10 0.64
N GLY A 99 -2.85 6.42 0.15
CA GLY A 99 -2.09 7.60 0.57
C GLY A 99 -0.87 7.83 -0.31
N TYR A 100 -0.16 8.93 -0.07
CA TYR A 100 0.94 9.40 -0.92
C TYR A 100 2.19 8.49 -0.94
N GLU A 101 2.26 7.46 -0.09
CA GLU A 101 3.35 6.48 -0.05
C GLU A 101 2.99 5.13 -0.71
N GLY A 102 1.79 5.02 -1.29
CA GLY A 102 1.46 4.21 -2.47
C GLY A 102 1.92 2.74 -2.57
N THR A 103 1.94 1.95 -1.49
CA THR A 103 2.44 0.55 -1.54
C THR A 103 1.40 -0.52 -1.18
N GLY A 104 0.27 -0.15 -0.59
CA GLY A 104 -0.61 -1.13 0.04
C GLY A 104 -1.35 -2.10 -0.90
N ARG A 105 -1.83 -1.70 -2.08
CA ARG A 105 -2.68 -2.59 -2.90
C ARG A 105 -1.92 -3.69 -3.63
N GLY A 106 -0.81 -3.37 -4.30
CA GLY A 106 0.04 -4.36 -4.94
C GLY A 106 0.53 -5.42 -3.93
N PHE A 107 0.83 -4.99 -2.70
CA PHE A 107 1.11 -5.88 -1.57
C PHE A 107 -0.06 -6.80 -1.23
N LEU A 108 -1.28 -6.28 -1.13
CA LEU A 108 -2.47 -7.09 -0.82
C LEU A 108 -2.82 -8.11 -1.90
N LEU A 109 -2.63 -7.77 -3.16
CA LEU A 109 -2.95 -8.64 -4.28
C LEU A 109 -1.86 -9.70 -4.51
N LYS A 110 -0.59 -9.34 -4.32
CA LYS A 110 0.53 -10.24 -4.62
C LYS A 110 1.04 -10.96 -3.37
N PHE A 111 1.40 -10.23 -2.32
CA PHE A 111 2.01 -10.83 -1.12
C PHE A 111 0.96 -11.56 -0.28
N CYS A 112 -0.11 -10.88 0.11
CA CYS A 112 -1.11 -11.47 0.99
C CYS A 112 -1.87 -12.66 0.36
N ALA A 113 -2.01 -12.69 -0.97
CA ALA A 113 -2.63 -13.81 -1.68
C ALA A 113 -1.86 -15.14 -1.53
N ARG A 114 -0.58 -15.09 -1.13
CA ARG A 114 0.25 -16.29 -0.86
C ARG A 114 -0.09 -16.98 0.46
N PHE A 115 -0.89 -16.36 1.33
CA PHE A 115 -1.22 -16.87 2.66
C PHE A 115 -2.71 -17.26 2.72
N PRO A 116 -3.05 -18.55 2.56
CA PRO A 116 -4.45 -18.99 2.51
C PRO A 116 -5.20 -18.78 3.84
N GLN A 117 -4.48 -18.74 4.96
CA GLN A 117 -5.03 -18.49 6.31
C GLN A 117 -4.63 -17.12 6.86
N LEU A 118 -4.67 -16.09 6.02
CA LEU A 118 -4.35 -14.73 6.43
C LEU A 118 -5.53 -14.08 7.18
N HIS A 119 -5.29 -13.65 8.42
CA HIS A 119 -6.26 -12.85 9.16
C HIS A 119 -6.15 -11.38 8.73
N ARG A 120 -7.17 -10.87 8.03
CA ARG A 120 -7.20 -9.48 7.53
C ARG A 120 -8.05 -8.59 8.42
N PHE A 121 -7.49 -7.47 8.84
CA PHE A 121 -8.17 -6.44 9.60
C PHE A 121 -8.01 -5.08 8.92
N THR A 122 -9.02 -4.22 9.02
CA THR A 122 -9.00 -2.87 8.46
C THR A 122 -9.36 -1.83 9.51
N LEU A 123 -8.54 -0.79 9.65
CA LEU A 123 -8.90 0.38 10.46
C LEU A 123 -9.45 1.48 9.54
N ARG A 124 -10.63 2.00 9.89
CA ARG A 124 -11.33 3.00 9.06
C ARG A 124 -11.30 4.39 9.67
N GLN A 125 -11.61 4.48 10.96
CA GLN A 125 -11.78 5.75 11.66
C GLN A 125 -10.42 6.45 11.88
N PRO A 126 -10.28 7.73 11.45
CA PRO A 126 -9.11 8.53 11.78
C PRO A 126 -9.05 8.80 13.28
N VAL A 127 -7.83 8.84 13.84
CA VAL A 127 -7.62 9.10 15.29
C VAL A 127 -7.27 10.55 15.61
N ARG A 128 -6.92 11.35 14.59
CA ARG A 128 -6.46 12.74 14.76
C ARG A 128 -7.53 13.79 14.45
N TRP A 129 -8.56 13.40 13.70
CA TRP A 129 -9.65 14.25 13.25
C TRP A 129 -10.93 13.44 13.16
N ALA A 130 -12.07 14.12 13.00
CA ALA A 130 -13.37 13.47 12.86
C ALA A 130 -13.48 12.73 11.51
N PRO A 131 -14.29 11.66 11.42
CA PRO A 131 -14.70 11.09 10.14
C PRO A 131 -15.21 12.16 9.17
N GLU A 132 -15.05 11.92 7.86
CA GLU A 132 -15.56 12.81 6.81
C GLU A 132 -14.97 14.23 6.84
N CYS A 133 -13.74 14.37 7.34
CA CYS A 133 -13.01 15.63 7.32
C CYS A 133 -12.92 16.20 5.89
N PRO A 134 -13.46 17.41 5.62
CA PRO A 134 -13.49 17.97 4.27
C PRO A 134 -12.10 18.13 3.65
N LEU A 135 -11.10 18.49 4.46
CA LEU A 135 -9.71 18.61 3.99
C LEU A 135 -9.14 17.27 3.56
N GLU A 136 -9.42 16.20 4.30
CA GLU A 136 -8.99 14.85 3.93
C GLU A 136 -9.64 14.41 2.61
N ASN A 137 -10.93 14.68 2.45
CA ASN A 137 -11.66 14.35 1.23
C ASN A 137 -11.09 15.09 0.02
N ILE A 138 -10.88 16.41 0.14
CA ILE A 138 -10.28 17.23 -0.94
C ILE A 138 -8.89 16.71 -1.33
N VAL A 139 -8.03 16.37 -0.35
CA VAL A 139 -6.70 15.83 -0.63
C VAL A 139 -6.79 14.46 -1.31
N SER A 140 -7.69 13.60 -0.84
CA SER A 140 -7.91 12.27 -1.42
C SER A 140 -8.39 12.36 -2.87
N GLU A 141 -9.32 13.28 -3.16
CA GLU A 141 -9.85 13.50 -4.50
C GLU A 141 -8.81 14.10 -5.45
N ALA A 142 -8.09 15.13 -4.99
CA ALA A 142 -7.07 15.83 -5.78
C ALA A 142 -5.90 14.92 -6.15
N LEU A 143 -5.53 13.99 -5.25
CA LEU A 143 -4.41 13.08 -5.47
C LEU A 143 -4.83 11.67 -5.91
N ILE A 144 -6.14 11.46 -6.13
CA ILE A 144 -6.72 10.21 -6.63
C ILE A 144 -6.27 9.01 -5.77
N PHE A 145 -6.40 9.13 -4.44
CA PHE A 145 -6.03 8.04 -3.52
C PHE A 145 -7.06 6.92 -3.43
N ASP A 146 -8.26 7.17 -3.94
CA ASP A 146 -9.30 6.16 -4.00
C ASP A 146 -9.02 5.12 -5.10
N ASP A 147 -9.36 3.88 -4.79
CA ASP A 147 -8.98 2.69 -5.54
C ASP A 147 -10.17 1.72 -5.75
N GLU A 148 -11.41 2.20 -5.58
CA GLU A 148 -12.61 1.37 -5.71
C GLU A 148 -12.87 0.81 -7.12
N ALA A 149 -12.20 1.33 -8.14
CA ALA A 149 -12.49 1.03 -9.56
C ALA A 149 -12.27 -0.45 -9.97
N PHE A 150 -11.46 -1.23 -9.24
CA PHE A 150 -11.02 -2.59 -9.65
C PHE A 150 -11.44 -3.71 -8.71
N ALA A 151 -12.52 -3.53 -7.93
CA ALA A 151 -13.11 -4.63 -7.17
C ALA A 151 -13.71 -5.73 -8.08
N GLN A 152 -14.01 -5.40 -9.34
CA GLN A 152 -14.62 -6.30 -10.32
C GLN A 152 -13.78 -6.33 -11.59
N ALA A 153 -13.52 -7.53 -12.09
CA ALA A 153 -12.91 -7.71 -13.39
C ALA A 153 -13.89 -7.23 -14.47
N PRO A 154 -13.48 -6.33 -15.38
CA PRO A 154 -14.33 -5.99 -16.51
C PRO A 154 -14.51 -7.21 -17.42
N HIS A 155 -15.73 -7.42 -17.88
CA HIS A 155 -16.12 -8.50 -18.78
C HIS A 155 -16.56 -7.92 -20.13
N GLY A 156 -16.31 -8.64 -21.21
CA GLY A 156 -16.73 -8.26 -22.57
C GLY A 156 -15.58 -8.29 -23.57
N ALA A 157 -15.89 -7.91 -24.82
CA ALA A 157 -14.86 -7.69 -25.85
C ALA A 157 -13.97 -6.51 -25.44
N ILE A 158 -12.66 -6.65 -25.72
CA ILE A 158 -11.67 -5.63 -25.39
C ILE A 158 -11.45 -4.75 -26.62
N GLU A 159 -11.60 -3.44 -26.43
CA GLU A 159 -11.25 -2.43 -27.42
C GLU A 159 -10.01 -1.67 -26.94
N ILE A 160 -9.04 -1.49 -27.83
CA ILE A 160 -7.80 -0.77 -27.53
C ILE A 160 -7.85 0.59 -28.23
N SER A 161 -7.57 1.65 -27.47
CA SER A 161 -7.55 3.02 -27.99
C SER A 161 -6.43 3.84 -27.36
N ALA A 162 -5.88 4.77 -28.12
CA ALA A 162 -4.95 5.77 -27.62
C ALA A 162 -5.70 6.97 -27.04
N PHE A 163 -5.13 7.61 -26.03
CA PHE A 163 -5.58 8.93 -25.58
C PHE A 163 -4.37 9.81 -25.25
N TYR A 164 -4.63 11.12 -25.17
CA TYR A 164 -3.61 12.14 -24.96
C TYR A 164 -3.94 12.96 -23.71
N GLN A 165 -2.98 13.77 -23.25
CA GLN A 165 -3.15 14.60 -22.04
C GLN A 165 -4.35 15.56 -22.11
N GLN A 166 -4.81 15.96 -23.30
CA GLN A 166 -6.04 16.77 -23.42
C GLN A 166 -7.29 16.05 -22.86
N ALA A 167 -7.25 14.71 -22.71
CA ALA A 167 -8.32 13.95 -22.07
C ALA A 167 -8.54 14.35 -20.60
N TRP A 168 -7.55 14.92 -19.91
CA TRP A 168 -7.73 15.47 -18.56
C TRP A 168 -8.70 16.65 -18.51
N VAL A 169 -8.85 17.39 -19.62
CA VAL A 169 -9.80 18.50 -19.74
C VAL A 169 -11.12 18.00 -20.33
N ASN A 170 -11.04 17.24 -21.43
CA ASN A 170 -12.24 16.89 -22.21
C ASN A 170 -13.03 15.73 -21.60
N THR A 171 -12.35 14.75 -21.02
CA THR A 171 -12.93 13.49 -20.53
C THR A 171 -12.18 12.97 -19.29
N PRO A 172 -12.12 13.72 -18.17
CA PRO A 172 -11.23 13.44 -17.03
C PRO A 172 -11.45 12.08 -16.36
N ALA A 173 -12.64 11.49 -16.51
CA ALA A 173 -12.95 10.15 -16.00
C ALA A 173 -12.03 9.07 -16.58
N LEU A 174 -11.62 9.22 -17.85
CA LEU A 174 -10.79 8.26 -18.55
C LEU A 174 -9.34 8.19 -18.02
N PRO A 175 -8.56 9.28 -18.03
CA PRO A 175 -7.21 9.25 -17.50
C PRO A 175 -7.21 9.01 -15.98
N ARG A 176 -8.26 9.42 -15.24
CA ARG A 176 -8.43 9.05 -13.83
C ARG A 176 -8.51 7.53 -13.66
N ALA A 177 -9.37 6.85 -14.41
CA ALA A 177 -9.51 5.39 -14.33
C ALA A 177 -8.22 4.67 -14.75
N VAL A 178 -7.52 5.16 -15.78
CA VAL A 178 -6.23 4.63 -16.22
C VAL A 178 -5.16 4.82 -15.13
N TYR A 179 -5.08 6.01 -14.52
CA TYR A 179 -4.16 6.27 -13.42
C TYR A 179 -4.43 5.38 -12.22
N GLN A 180 -5.70 5.21 -11.84
CA GLN A 180 -6.08 4.31 -10.75
C GLN A 180 -5.63 2.86 -11.07
N LEU A 181 -5.77 2.40 -12.30
CA LEU A 181 -5.37 1.03 -12.69
C LEU A 181 -3.87 0.83 -12.58
N LEU A 182 -3.10 1.75 -13.20
CA LEU A 182 -1.65 1.72 -13.16
C LEU A 182 -1.18 1.80 -11.72
N SER A 183 -1.68 2.78 -10.96
CA SER A 183 -1.24 2.98 -9.59
C SER A 183 -1.59 1.80 -8.67
N GLY A 184 -2.77 1.18 -8.83
CA GLY A 184 -3.15 -0.01 -8.07
C GLY A 184 -2.33 -1.27 -8.41
N ALA A 185 -1.79 -1.38 -9.62
CA ALA A 185 -1.00 -2.53 -10.07
C ALA A 185 0.50 -2.44 -9.73
N HIS A 186 1.01 -1.23 -9.56
CA HIS A 186 2.40 -0.96 -9.21
C HIS A 186 2.66 -1.17 -7.71
N TYR A 187 3.89 -1.60 -7.38
CA TYR A 187 4.29 -1.85 -5.99
C TYR A 187 4.52 -0.57 -5.20
N ARG A 188 4.83 0.54 -5.88
CA ARG A 188 5.05 1.85 -5.28
C ARG A 188 4.55 2.91 -6.25
N THR A 189 3.72 3.81 -5.74
CA THR A 189 3.20 4.97 -6.49
C THR A 189 3.38 6.25 -5.70
N SER A 190 3.55 7.35 -6.41
CA SER A 190 3.69 8.67 -5.84
C SER A 190 2.74 9.66 -6.53
N PRO A 191 2.25 10.70 -5.82
CA PRO A 191 1.59 11.83 -6.45
C PRO A 191 2.41 12.49 -7.57
N LEU A 192 3.74 12.31 -7.57
CA LEU A 192 4.60 12.75 -8.67
C LEU A 192 4.26 12.05 -9.99
N ASP A 193 3.82 10.80 -9.95
CA ASP A 193 3.42 10.06 -11.13
C ASP A 193 2.13 10.64 -11.74
N LEU A 194 1.18 11.07 -10.90
CA LEU A 194 -0.02 11.78 -11.36
C LEU A 194 0.36 13.09 -12.06
N ARG A 195 1.24 13.88 -11.45
CA ARG A 195 1.72 15.13 -12.05
C ARG A 195 2.42 14.88 -13.40
N ARG A 196 3.26 13.84 -13.50
CA ARG A 196 3.90 13.47 -14.78
C ARG A 196 2.85 13.09 -15.82
N MET A 197 1.86 12.29 -15.45
CA MET A 197 0.78 11.88 -16.35
C MET A 197 -0.04 13.08 -16.86
N MET A 198 -0.24 14.11 -16.04
CA MET A 198 -0.97 15.32 -16.39
C MET A 198 -0.17 16.27 -17.27
N ASP A 199 1.07 16.59 -16.89
CA ASP A 199 1.77 17.79 -17.38
C ASP A 199 3.10 17.52 -18.08
N ALA A 200 3.72 16.35 -17.90
CA ALA A 200 5.04 16.11 -18.47
C ALA A 200 4.95 15.99 -20.01
N PRO A 201 5.93 16.48 -20.78
CA PRO A 201 5.97 16.26 -22.22
C PRO A 201 6.33 14.80 -22.55
N GLY A 202 6.06 14.38 -23.80
CA GLY A 202 6.45 13.06 -24.31
C GLY A 202 5.69 11.88 -23.69
N GLN A 203 4.52 12.11 -23.09
CA GLN A 203 3.72 11.06 -22.46
C GLN A 203 2.67 10.54 -23.45
N HIS A 204 2.65 9.24 -23.67
CA HIS A 204 1.66 8.58 -24.52
C HIS A 204 0.92 7.49 -23.77
N PHE A 205 -0.38 7.36 -24.02
CA PHE A 205 -1.22 6.43 -23.29
C PHE A 205 -2.05 5.57 -24.23
N LEU A 206 -2.10 4.27 -23.96
CA LEU A 206 -3.10 3.36 -24.51
C LEU A 206 -3.95 2.82 -23.37
N GLN A 207 -5.21 2.55 -23.67
CA GLN A 207 -6.12 1.88 -22.79
C GLN A 207 -6.77 0.69 -23.49
N ALA A 208 -7.12 -0.31 -22.70
CA ALA A 208 -7.99 -1.40 -23.09
C ALA A 208 -9.29 -1.25 -22.30
N THR A 209 -10.42 -1.14 -22.99
CA THR A 209 -11.75 -1.01 -22.39
C THR A 209 -12.62 -2.22 -22.70
N ALA A 210 -13.40 -2.66 -21.71
CA ALA A 210 -14.48 -3.64 -21.87
C ALA A 210 -15.75 -3.07 -21.24
N ASN A 211 -16.82 -2.94 -22.02
CA ASN A 211 -18.10 -2.38 -21.57
C ASN A 211 -17.93 -1.05 -20.81
N ASN A 212 -17.18 -0.11 -21.40
CA ASN A 212 -16.87 1.22 -20.84
C ASN A 212 -16.09 1.21 -19.51
N ARG A 213 -15.49 0.08 -19.11
CA ARG A 213 -14.57 0.00 -17.96
C ARG A 213 -13.16 -0.27 -18.44
N VAL A 214 -12.19 0.43 -17.84
CA VAL A 214 -10.77 0.22 -18.12
C VAL A 214 -10.36 -1.17 -17.61
N ALA A 215 -9.91 -2.02 -18.52
CA ALA A 215 -9.43 -3.37 -18.28
C ALA A 215 -7.90 -3.47 -18.32
N GLY A 216 -7.25 -2.55 -19.03
CA GLY A 216 -5.81 -2.49 -19.19
C GLY A 216 -5.36 -1.07 -19.52
N ALA A 217 -4.09 -0.78 -19.24
CA ALA A 217 -3.48 0.50 -19.52
C ALA A 217 -2.01 0.31 -19.88
N LEU A 218 -1.52 1.17 -20.78
CA LEU A 218 -0.12 1.30 -21.11
C LEU A 218 0.25 2.78 -21.06
N TRP A 219 1.36 3.08 -20.40
CA TRP A 219 1.93 4.43 -20.32
C TRP A 219 3.35 4.37 -20.87
N LEU A 220 3.59 5.12 -21.94
CA LEU A 220 4.87 5.25 -22.63
C LEU A 220 5.44 6.65 -22.42
N VAL A 221 6.77 6.72 -22.39
CA VAL A 221 7.53 7.96 -22.35
C VAL A 221 8.45 7.99 -23.57
N GLU A 222 8.41 9.09 -24.31
CA GLU A 222 9.34 9.34 -25.41
C GLU A 222 10.76 9.55 -24.84
N GLU A 223 11.71 8.76 -25.34
CA GLU A 223 13.11 8.83 -24.97
C GLU A 223 13.97 8.78 -26.25
N GLY A 224 15.12 9.45 -26.22
CA GLY A 224 16.00 9.60 -27.39
C GLY A 224 15.82 10.94 -28.11
N GLY A 225 16.30 11.02 -29.34
CA GLY A 225 16.19 12.19 -30.22
C GLY A 225 15.95 11.78 -31.66
#